data_AF-A0A931V4B6-F1
#
_entry.id   AF-A0A931V4B6-F1
#
_cell.length_a   1.000
_cell.length_b   1.000
_cell.length_c   1.000
_cell.angle_alpha   90.00
_cell.angle_beta   90.00
_cell.angle_gamma   90.00
#
_symmetry.space_group_name_H-M   'P 1'
#
loop_
_entity.id
_entity.type
_entity.pdbx_description
1 polymer ?
#
loop_
_entity_poly.entity_id
_entity_poly.type
_entity_poly.pdbx_seq_one_letter_code
_entity_poly.pdbx_strand_id
1 'polypeptide(L)'
;MKHRFWAILPAALAVVCAPACSGDDGDDNTQTPAKKGSITGSVKTTAGVALDNASIVTDPPTVTVKSDPTGKYLLSDLSAGTYKVVVTRDGYVSKERTGITVADGASVTLDFQLEASTVPMGAAKLTVKDLCGTGGLAGATVAREGGTPATTGTDGTVSVGDLAPGKYTFTATANAYLPASVEVTVTAGGVANAEIPLDCQTHAAGEEARKWLATVGTVSPITSATALHDKLNDGDTSNDPKVLDVRAAADYAKGHVPGAINVGYKAVADDATLALLGDPTKVKLVDYCYTGHTGGIASAVLNMLGYSTQNMKFGIVSWTRDATVRGTIATPPDLTKNFTVETTARTAPATQTLPVLAFADAKTGRDVVKLAARAYLNNAAMKPTIAAQELFDNLNDGNTSNDPFIISVRKPEDYAKGHIPGAINIPWDKTALEANLKMIPTDREIVVYCYTGHTGAVATAVLGTLGYHKVRNLKYGMLGWTQDATVRAQAPYNDASDSHDFAFTTGTAP
;
A
#
# COMPACT_ATOMS: atom_id res chain seq x y z
N MET A 1 3.45 -44.03 -47.25
CA MET A 1 4.37 -45.11 -47.66
C MET A 1 5.42 -45.29 -46.58
N LYS A 2 5.59 -46.54 -46.08
CA LYS A 2 6.86 -47.17 -45.63
C LYS A 2 7.65 -46.46 -44.49
N HIS A 3 8.04 -47.04 -43.36
CA HIS A 3 8.10 -48.40 -42.77
C HIS A 3 8.28 -48.19 -41.24
N ARG A 4 7.53 -48.85 -40.34
CA ARG A 4 7.82 -50.15 -39.65
C ARG A 4 9.23 -50.22 -39.03
N PHE A 5 9.52 -50.78 -37.86
CA PHE A 5 8.87 -51.52 -36.76
C PHE A 5 10.05 -51.82 -35.80
N TRP A 6 9.84 -51.93 -34.49
CA TRP A 6 10.35 -53.10 -33.75
C TRP A 6 9.41 -53.39 -32.59
N ALA A 7 8.92 -54.62 -32.60
CA ALA A 7 7.98 -55.21 -31.68
C ALA A 7 8.58 -56.55 -31.26
N ILE A 8 8.52 -56.89 -29.98
CA ILE A 8 8.47 -58.27 -29.45
C ILE A 8 7.67 -58.13 -28.13
N LEU A 9 6.33 -58.26 -28.09
CA LEU A 9 5.47 -59.47 -28.01
C LEU A 9 5.87 -60.47 -26.89
N PRO A 10 4.98 -61.35 -26.40
CA PRO A 10 3.59 -61.15 -25.96
C PRO A 10 3.18 -62.12 -24.79
N ALA A 11 1.86 -62.17 -24.55
CA ALA A 11 1.08 -63.37 -24.19
C ALA A 11 1.05 -63.79 -22.71
N ALA A 12 -0.09 -64.23 -22.16
CA ALA A 12 -1.43 -64.37 -22.70
C ALA A 12 -2.46 -64.34 -21.56
N LEU A 13 -3.60 -63.77 -21.89
CA LEU A 13 -4.85 -63.85 -21.17
C LEU A 13 -5.44 -65.26 -21.35
N ALA A 14 -5.84 -65.92 -20.26
CA ALA A 14 -6.84 -66.96 -20.30
C ALA A 14 -7.74 -66.82 -19.06
N VAL A 15 -9.01 -66.55 -19.33
CA VAL A 15 -10.13 -66.45 -18.40
C VAL A 15 -10.56 -67.86 -18.00
N VAL A 16 -11.02 -68.05 -16.75
CA VAL A 16 -12.29 -68.71 -16.35
C VAL A 16 -12.27 -69.21 -14.89
N CYS A 17 -13.36 -68.85 -14.17
CA CYS A 17 -14.02 -69.42 -12.98
C CYS A 17 -13.29 -69.75 -11.67
N ALA A 18 -13.85 -69.22 -10.57
CA ALA A 18 -13.81 -69.74 -9.19
C ALA A 18 -14.51 -71.12 -9.08
N PRO A 19 -14.41 -71.93 -7.98
CA PRO A 19 -14.12 -71.55 -6.59
C PRO A 19 -13.23 -72.53 -5.76
N ALA A 20 -13.06 -72.20 -4.48
CA ALA A 20 -12.75 -73.05 -3.32
C ALA A 20 -11.40 -72.80 -2.61
N CYS A 21 -11.52 -72.60 -1.29
CA CYS A 21 -10.50 -72.41 -0.26
C CYS A 21 -9.58 -73.62 -0.09
N SER A 22 -8.29 -73.38 0.21
CA SER A 22 -7.58 -73.83 1.44
C SER A 22 -6.05 -73.73 1.30
N GLY A 23 -5.39 -73.19 2.34
CA GLY A 23 -3.92 -73.24 2.59
C GLY A 23 -3.19 -72.00 2.05
N ASP A 24 -3.00 -70.94 2.84
CA ASP A 24 -1.95 -70.74 3.86
C ASP A 24 -0.54 -70.72 3.25
N ASP A 25 -0.02 -69.50 3.08
CA ASP A 25 1.39 -69.15 3.23
C ASP A 25 1.42 -67.62 3.47
N GLY A 26 1.81 -67.25 4.70
CA GLY A 26 1.62 -65.93 5.27
C GLY A 26 2.46 -64.82 4.65
N ASP A 27 1.83 -63.64 4.54
CA ASP A 27 2.43 -62.36 4.89
C ASP A 27 1.31 -61.31 5.02
N ASP A 28 0.52 -61.37 6.11
CA ASP A 28 -0.35 -60.25 6.50
C ASP A 28 0.41 -59.36 7.47
N ASN A 29 1.05 -58.32 6.93
CA ASN A 29 1.60 -57.23 7.70
C ASN A 29 0.46 -56.30 8.17
N THR A 30 -0.39 -56.80 9.08
CA THR A 30 -1.32 -55.98 9.87
C THR A 30 -0.54 -55.30 11.01
N GLN A 31 0.24 -54.26 10.70
CA GLN A 31 0.68 -53.33 11.74
C GLN A 31 -0.57 -52.63 12.31
N THR A 32 -0.91 -53.01 13.54
CA THR A 32 -1.91 -52.31 14.34
C THR A 32 -1.47 -50.84 14.48
N PRO A 33 -2.35 -49.83 14.28
CA PRO A 33 -1.94 -48.43 14.40
C PRO A 33 -1.31 -48.18 15.78
N ALA A 34 -0.10 -47.62 15.78
CA ALA A 34 0.62 -47.26 17.00
C ALA A 34 -0.26 -46.35 17.89
N LYS A 35 -0.60 -46.83 19.08
CA LYS A 35 -1.36 -46.08 20.08
C LYS A 35 -0.50 -44.93 20.62
N LYS A 36 -1.03 -43.71 20.62
CA LYS A 36 -0.32 -42.56 21.17
C LYS A 36 -0.23 -42.65 22.71
N GLY A 37 0.96 -42.43 23.25
CA GLY A 37 1.23 -42.36 24.68
C GLY A 37 1.09 -40.93 25.23
N SER A 38 1.31 -40.79 26.54
CA SER A 38 1.23 -39.51 27.25
C SER A 38 2.24 -39.41 28.39
N ILE A 39 2.60 -38.18 28.76
CA ILE A 39 3.31 -37.88 30.00
C ILE A 39 2.39 -37.00 30.85
N THR A 40 2.09 -37.44 32.06
CA THR A 40 1.31 -36.69 33.05
C THR A 40 2.18 -36.37 34.25
N GLY A 41 1.80 -35.40 35.07
CA GLY A 41 2.51 -35.15 36.31
C GLY A 41 2.06 -33.88 37.00
N SER A 42 2.80 -33.54 38.06
CA SER A 42 2.64 -32.29 38.79
C SER A 42 3.96 -31.55 38.93
N VAL A 43 3.89 -30.22 38.90
CA VAL A 43 5.01 -29.31 39.19
C VAL A 43 4.73 -28.63 40.51
N LYS A 44 5.61 -28.83 41.49
CA LYS A 44 5.50 -28.26 42.84
C LYS A 44 6.81 -27.63 43.28
N THR A 45 6.78 -26.83 44.34
CA THR A 45 7.97 -26.36 45.05
C THR A 45 8.52 -27.44 45.96
N THR A 46 9.79 -27.37 46.37
CA THR A 46 10.36 -28.28 47.39
C THR A 46 9.58 -28.31 48.72
N ALA A 47 8.78 -27.29 49.00
CA ALA A 47 7.86 -27.22 50.14
C ALA A 47 6.48 -27.86 49.88
N GLY A 48 6.25 -28.44 48.70
CA GLY A 48 5.03 -29.12 48.30
C GLY A 48 3.93 -28.23 47.70
N VAL A 49 4.18 -26.94 47.50
CA VAL A 49 3.19 -25.99 46.94
C VAL A 49 3.06 -26.19 45.42
N ALA A 50 1.84 -26.30 44.91
CA ALA A 50 1.59 -26.42 43.47
C ALA A 50 2.04 -25.16 42.70
N LEU A 51 2.68 -25.35 41.55
CA LEU A 51 3.12 -24.27 40.67
C LEU A 51 2.22 -24.17 39.45
N ASP A 52 1.42 -23.11 39.40
CA ASP A 52 0.64 -22.72 38.22
C ASP A 52 1.54 -22.14 37.13
N ASN A 53 1.16 -22.37 35.86
CA ASN A 53 1.82 -21.80 34.69
C ASN A 53 3.33 -22.16 34.54
N ALA A 54 3.79 -23.27 35.10
CA ALA A 54 5.11 -23.82 34.73
C ALA A 54 5.04 -24.35 33.30
N SER A 55 6.06 -24.11 32.49
CA SER A 55 6.17 -24.61 31.11
C SER A 55 6.88 -25.95 31.11
N ILE A 56 6.25 -26.97 30.52
CA ILE A 56 6.79 -28.32 30.37
C ILE A 56 7.00 -28.57 28.87
N VAL A 57 8.24 -28.83 28.47
CA VAL A 57 8.65 -28.99 27.07
C VAL A 57 9.32 -30.35 26.86
N THR A 58 8.86 -31.13 25.88
CA THR A 58 9.51 -32.38 25.47
C THR A 58 10.54 -32.15 24.36
N ASP A 59 11.47 -33.08 24.16
CA ASP A 59 12.43 -33.09 23.05
C ASP A 59 13.00 -34.51 22.85
N PRO A 60 12.85 -35.18 21.68
CA PRO A 60 11.95 -34.91 20.55
C PRO A 60 10.70 -35.84 20.48
N PRO A 61 9.60 -35.43 19.80
CA PRO A 61 9.33 -34.09 19.26
C PRO A 61 9.11 -33.04 20.36
N THR A 62 9.19 -31.77 19.97
CA THR A 62 8.92 -30.64 20.85
C THR A 62 7.43 -30.41 21.02
N VAL A 63 6.92 -30.75 22.20
CA VAL A 63 5.55 -30.48 22.64
C VAL A 63 5.64 -29.64 23.90
N THR A 64 4.88 -28.54 23.97
CA THR A 64 4.88 -27.61 25.09
C THR A 64 3.48 -27.53 25.71
N VAL A 65 3.40 -27.71 27.02
CA VAL A 65 2.17 -27.49 27.82
C VAL A 65 2.46 -26.67 29.05
N LYS A 66 1.43 -26.11 29.66
CA LYS A 66 1.52 -25.41 30.95
C LYS A 66 0.84 -26.21 32.06
N SER A 67 1.37 -26.13 33.28
CA SER A 67 0.68 -26.63 34.46
C SER A 67 -0.54 -25.78 34.80
N ASP A 68 -1.58 -26.41 35.32
CA ASP A 68 -2.81 -25.78 35.82
C ASP A 68 -2.63 -25.18 37.25
N PRO A 69 -3.64 -24.50 37.81
CA PRO A 69 -3.57 -23.94 39.16
C PRO A 69 -3.35 -24.95 40.29
N THR A 70 -3.57 -26.24 40.04
CA THR A 70 -3.27 -27.35 40.96
C THR A 70 -1.89 -27.96 40.73
N GLY A 71 -1.12 -27.37 39.80
CA GLY A 71 0.22 -27.77 39.42
C GLY A 71 0.25 -28.96 38.45
N LYS A 72 -0.89 -29.45 37.96
CA LYS A 72 -0.93 -30.64 37.09
C LYS A 72 -0.74 -30.30 35.63
N TYR A 73 -0.17 -31.23 34.87
CA TYR A 73 0.00 -31.09 33.43
C TYR A 73 -0.22 -32.43 32.70
N LEU A 74 -0.52 -32.35 31.40
CA LEU A 74 -0.70 -33.49 30.50
C LEU A 74 -0.09 -33.16 29.13
N LEU A 75 0.92 -33.94 28.74
CA LEU A 75 1.44 -34.02 27.38
C LEU A 75 0.79 -35.24 26.71
N SER A 76 -0.12 -35.02 25.76
CA SER A 76 -0.79 -36.07 25.00
C SER A 76 -0.13 -36.33 23.64
N ASP A 77 -0.60 -37.36 22.94
CA ASP A 77 -0.28 -37.63 21.53
C ASP A 77 1.19 -37.93 21.22
N LEU A 78 1.92 -38.40 22.22
CA LEU A 78 3.33 -38.73 22.10
C LEU A 78 3.52 -40.09 21.41
N SER A 79 4.40 -40.16 20.41
CA SER A 79 4.77 -41.44 19.79
C SER A 79 5.62 -42.28 20.75
N ALA A 80 5.62 -43.61 20.56
CA ALA A 80 6.53 -44.45 21.33
C ALA A 80 7.99 -44.02 21.10
N GLY A 81 8.75 -43.79 22.18
CA GLY A 81 10.09 -43.24 22.10
C GLY A 81 10.64 -42.73 23.42
N THR A 82 11.85 -42.20 23.38
CA THR A 82 12.56 -41.68 24.56
C THR A 82 12.64 -40.16 24.49
N TYR A 83 12.21 -39.50 25.56
CA TYR A 83 12.06 -38.05 25.63
C TYR A 83 13.00 -37.43 26.67
N LYS A 84 13.47 -36.22 26.38
CA LYS A 84 13.91 -35.25 27.38
C LYS A 84 12.73 -34.36 27.71
N VAL A 85 12.50 -34.09 29.00
CA VAL A 85 11.47 -33.18 29.49
C VAL A 85 12.14 -32.07 30.29
N VAL A 86 11.94 -30.84 29.86
CA VAL A 86 12.47 -29.63 30.52
C VAL A 86 11.29 -28.87 31.14
N VAL A 87 11.41 -28.51 32.41
CA VAL A 87 10.42 -27.72 33.14
C VAL A 87 11.02 -26.39 33.56
N THR A 88 10.36 -25.31 33.16
CA THR A 88 10.74 -23.94 33.48
C THR A 88 9.59 -23.20 34.15
N ARG A 89 9.92 -22.39 35.16
CA ARG A 89 8.99 -21.46 35.81
C ARG A 89 9.77 -20.27 36.30
N ASP A 90 9.34 -19.07 35.95
CA ASP A 90 10.00 -17.85 36.41
C ASP A 90 10.05 -17.81 37.95
N GLY A 91 11.22 -17.44 38.48
CA GLY A 91 11.51 -17.44 39.92
C GLY A 91 12.08 -18.76 40.45
N TYR A 92 12.18 -19.78 39.60
CA TYR A 92 12.67 -21.10 39.97
C TYR A 92 13.81 -21.56 39.07
N VAL A 93 14.69 -22.38 39.63
CA VAL A 93 15.74 -23.07 38.86
C VAL A 93 15.07 -24.12 37.98
N SER A 94 15.29 -24.04 36.66
CA SER A 94 14.75 -25.01 35.70
C SER A 94 15.29 -26.42 35.99
N LYS A 95 14.45 -27.44 35.81
CA LYS A 95 14.88 -28.84 35.91
C LYS A 95 14.61 -29.56 34.61
N GLU A 96 15.53 -30.46 34.25
CA GLU A 96 15.36 -31.36 33.12
C GLU A 96 15.48 -32.82 33.56
N ARG A 97 14.80 -33.70 32.84
CA ARG A 97 14.97 -35.16 32.94
C ARG A 97 15.11 -35.74 31.54
N THR A 98 16.12 -36.54 31.33
CA THR A 98 16.39 -37.26 30.09
C THR A 98 16.06 -38.74 30.26
N GLY A 99 15.86 -39.47 29.16
CA GLY A 99 15.66 -40.92 29.21
C GLY A 99 14.24 -41.36 29.55
N ILE A 100 13.24 -40.51 29.35
CA ILE A 100 11.84 -40.85 29.65
C ILE A 100 11.26 -41.68 28.50
N THR A 101 11.17 -42.99 28.68
CA THR A 101 10.62 -43.90 27.66
C THR A 101 9.09 -43.97 27.76
N VAL A 102 8.41 -43.53 26.71
CA VAL A 102 6.96 -43.69 26.53
C VAL A 102 6.74 -44.86 25.56
N ALA A 103 6.09 -45.92 26.01
CA ALA A 103 5.71 -47.05 25.16
C ALA A 103 4.38 -46.78 24.45
N ASP A 104 4.05 -47.60 23.44
CA ASP A 104 2.81 -47.46 22.65
C ASP A 104 1.57 -47.49 23.55
N GLY A 105 0.79 -46.41 23.54
CA GLY A 105 -0.41 -46.23 24.36
C GLY A 105 -0.16 -46.05 25.87
N ALA A 106 1.10 -46.00 26.31
CA ALA A 106 1.44 -45.90 27.73
C ALA A 106 1.31 -44.47 28.26
N SER A 107 0.93 -44.34 29.53
CA SER A 107 0.98 -43.08 30.26
C SER A 107 2.10 -43.14 31.30
N VAL A 108 3.01 -42.17 31.25
CA VAL A 108 4.14 -42.04 32.18
C VAL A 108 3.88 -40.89 33.12
N THR A 109 3.94 -41.13 34.43
CA THR A 109 3.83 -40.06 35.44
C THR A 109 5.21 -39.52 35.79
N LEU A 110 5.39 -38.19 35.73
CA LEU A 110 6.66 -37.52 35.95
C LEU A 110 6.45 -36.26 36.79
N ASP A 111 6.70 -36.33 38.09
CA ASP A 111 6.54 -35.15 38.96
C ASP A 111 7.83 -34.34 39.06
N PHE A 112 7.73 -33.00 39.02
CA PHE A 112 8.85 -32.08 39.17
C PHE A 112 8.74 -31.27 40.47
N GLN A 113 9.88 -31.09 41.13
CA GLN A 113 10.02 -30.25 42.31
C GLN A 113 11.01 -29.14 41.97
N LEU A 114 10.55 -27.91 41.82
CA LEU A 114 11.39 -26.76 41.50
C LEU A 114 11.84 -26.02 42.77
N GLU A 115 13.10 -25.58 42.76
CA GLU A 115 13.70 -24.80 43.84
C GLU A 115 13.63 -23.31 43.47
N ALA A 116 13.31 -22.46 44.45
CA ALA A 116 13.33 -21.02 44.24
C ALA A 116 14.76 -20.57 43.89
N SER A 117 14.88 -19.71 42.89
CA SER A 117 16.17 -19.15 42.49
C SER A 117 16.72 -18.23 43.58
N THR A 118 18.02 -18.33 43.87
CA THR A 118 18.72 -17.39 44.78
C THR A 118 19.24 -16.15 44.05
N VAL A 119 19.19 -16.15 42.71
CA VAL A 119 19.54 -14.98 41.90
C VAL A 119 18.39 -13.97 42.01
N PRO A 120 18.65 -12.71 42.41
CA PRO A 120 17.61 -11.70 42.51
C PRO A 120 16.90 -11.52 41.18
N MET A 121 15.57 -11.65 41.18
CA MET A 121 14.76 -11.40 40.00
C MET A 121 14.80 -9.91 39.64
N GLY A 122 14.84 -9.61 38.35
CA GLY A 122 14.67 -8.27 37.83
C GLY A 122 13.24 -8.02 37.35
N ALA A 123 13.03 -6.86 36.76
CA ALA A 123 11.79 -6.46 36.13
C ALA A 123 12.04 -5.72 34.82
N ALA A 124 11.02 -5.63 33.99
CA ALA A 124 10.99 -4.78 32.80
C ALA A 124 9.87 -3.74 32.96
N LYS A 125 10.20 -2.46 32.82
CA LYS A 125 9.23 -1.37 32.67
C LYS A 125 9.17 -1.00 31.20
N LEU A 126 7.99 -1.20 30.61
CA LEU A 126 7.74 -1.03 29.18
C LEU A 126 6.81 0.16 28.99
N THR A 127 7.18 1.06 28.08
CA THR A 127 6.31 2.15 27.65
C THR A 127 5.82 1.85 26.24
N VAL A 128 4.51 1.69 26.08
CA VAL A 128 3.91 1.57 24.77
C VAL A 128 3.67 2.97 24.23
N LYS A 129 4.38 3.32 23.16
CA LYS A 129 4.31 4.64 22.54
C LYS A 129 3.30 4.62 21.40
N ASP A 130 2.34 5.54 21.42
CA ASP A 130 1.42 5.75 20.32
C ASP A 130 2.09 6.62 19.24
N LEU A 131 2.36 6.05 18.06
CA LEU A 131 2.93 6.81 16.93
C LEU A 131 1.91 7.73 16.24
N CYS A 132 0.62 7.56 16.51
CA CYS A 132 -0.46 8.35 15.92
C CYS A 132 -0.94 9.49 16.81
N GLY A 133 -0.70 9.37 18.11
CA GLY A 133 -1.00 10.37 19.12
C GLY A 133 0.25 11.09 19.63
N THR A 134 0.09 11.82 20.73
CA THR A 134 1.17 12.62 21.33
C THR A 134 1.69 12.03 22.65
N GLY A 135 1.46 10.75 22.93
CA GLY A 135 1.74 10.15 24.25
C GLY A 135 1.84 8.63 24.30
N GLY A 136 1.77 8.08 25.52
CA GLY A 136 1.73 6.64 25.75
C GLY A 136 0.34 6.05 25.48
N LEU A 137 0.30 4.83 24.96
CA LEU A 137 -0.94 4.14 24.60
C LEU A 137 -1.50 3.37 25.78
N ALA A 138 -2.59 3.87 26.37
CA ALA A 138 -3.30 3.21 27.46
C ALA A 138 -4.13 2.01 26.96
N GLY A 139 -4.22 0.94 27.76
CA GLY A 139 -5.03 -0.24 27.44
C GLY A 139 -4.41 -1.20 26.41
N ALA A 140 -3.15 -0.99 26.01
CA ALA A 140 -2.42 -1.91 25.15
C ALA A 140 -2.03 -3.17 25.93
N THR A 141 -2.12 -4.34 25.29
CA THR A 141 -1.70 -5.62 25.87
C THR A 141 -0.24 -5.87 25.54
N VAL A 142 0.58 -6.18 26.54
CA VAL A 142 2.00 -6.52 26.39
C VAL A 142 2.22 -7.94 26.88
N ALA A 143 2.79 -8.79 26.04
CA ALA A 143 3.04 -10.19 26.34
C ALA A 143 4.45 -10.61 25.92
N ARG A 144 4.99 -11.63 26.60
CA ARG A 144 6.19 -12.36 26.19
C ARG A 144 5.86 -13.83 26.02
N GLU A 145 6.70 -14.56 25.31
CA GLU A 145 6.55 -16.02 25.19
C GLU A 145 6.52 -16.69 26.57
N GLY A 146 5.54 -17.57 26.78
CA GLY A 146 5.33 -18.27 28.06
C GLY A 146 4.79 -17.40 29.21
N GLY A 147 4.84 -16.07 29.13
CA GLY A 147 4.40 -15.15 30.18
C GLY A 147 2.90 -14.86 30.20
N THR A 148 2.43 -14.27 31.29
CA THR A 148 1.07 -13.74 31.41
C THR A 148 1.00 -12.36 30.75
N PRO A 149 0.02 -12.09 29.87
CA PRO A 149 -0.16 -10.76 29.30
C PRO A 149 -0.47 -9.71 30.38
N ALA A 150 0.06 -8.51 30.22
CA ALA A 150 -0.21 -7.37 31.08
C ALA A 150 -0.75 -6.20 30.25
N THR A 151 -1.50 -5.29 30.87
CA THR A 151 -2.11 -4.15 30.18
C THR A 151 -1.48 -2.84 30.63
N THR A 152 -1.27 -1.92 29.69
CA THR A 152 -0.72 -0.60 30.01
C THR A 152 -1.68 0.29 30.78
N GLY A 153 -1.13 1.07 31.72
CA GLY A 153 -1.84 2.10 32.46
C GLY A 153 -2.16 3.34 31.61
N THR A 154 -2.71 4.37 32.25
CA THR A 154 -3.13 5.62 31.58
C THR A 154 -1.98 6.42 30.97
N ASP A 155 -0.75 6.20 31.44
CA ASP A 155 0.47 6.82 30.90
C ASP A 155 1.13 5.96 29.79
N GLY A 156 0.49 4.86 29.41
CA GLY A 156 1.01 3.90 28.43
C GLY A 156 2.11 2.99 28.97
N THR A 157 2.35 2.97 30.29
CA THR A 157 3.40 2.13 30.88
C THR A 157 2.86 0.84 31.50
N VAL A 158 3.70 -0.20 31.54
CA VAL A 158 3.44 -1.45 32.24
C VAL A 158 4.74 -2.01 32.82
N SER A 159 4.67 -2.59 34.02
CA SER A 159 5.81 -3.26 34.65
C SER A 159 5.58 -4.76 34.68
N VAL A 160 6.53 -5.52 34.15
CA VAL A 160 6.57 -6.98 34.21
C VAL A 160 7.68 -7.37 35.19
N GLY A 161 7.28 -7.83 36.37
CA GLY A 161 8.18 -8.31 37.41
C GLY A 161 8.55 -9.78 37.29
N ASP A 162 9.27 -10.29 38.28
CA ASP A 162 9.65 -11.70 38.41
C ASP A 162 10.30 -12.25 37.14
N LEU A 163 11.29 -11.54 36.61
CA LEU A 163 12.08 -11.96 35.44
C LEU A 163 13.47 -12.40 35.88
N ALA A 164 13.87 -13.62 35.49
CA ALA A 164 15.24 -14.04 35.68
C ALA A 164 16.18 -13.17 34.83
N PRO A 165 17.47 -13.02 35.20
CA PRO A 165 18.40 -12.30 34.34
C PRO A 165 18.52 -12.97 32.97
N GLY A 166 18.35 -12.19 31.90
CA GLY A 166 18.28 -12.74 30.56
C GLY A 166 17.68 -11.77 29.53
N LYS A 167 17.57 -12.25 28.29
CA LYS A 167 16.95 -11.53 27.19
C LYS A 167 15.51 -11.97 27.02
N TYR A 168 14.61 -11.01 26.85
CA TYR A 168 13.18 -11.24 26.67
C TYR A 168 12.66 -10.43 25.50
N THR A 169 11.83 -11.04 24.66
CA THR A 169 11.07 -10.33 23.63
C THR A 169 9.68 -10.05 24.15
N PHE A 170 9.31 -8.77 24.20
CA PHE A 170 7.96 -8.32 24.54
C PHE A 170 7.27 -7.85 23.27
N THR A 171 6.04 -8.32 23.07
CA THR A 171 5.15 -7.93 21.97
C THR A 171 3.97 -7.17 22.54
N ALA A 172 3.71 -5.99 22.01
CA ALA A 172 2.56 -5.17 22.38
C ALA A 172 1.49 -5.20 21.26
N THR A 173 0.23 -5.29 21.65
CA THR A 173 -0.94 -5.33 20.76
C THR A 173 -2.05 -4.40 21.28
N ALA A 174 -2.78 -3.78 20.36
CA ALA A 174 -3.94 -2.96 20.68
C ALA A 174 -4.92 -2.95 19.49
N ASN A 175 -6.21 -2.72 19.75
CA ASN A 175 -7.21 -2.61 18.69
C ASN A 175 -6.91 -1.42 17.78
N ALA A 176 -6.99 -1.64 16.46
CA ALA A 176 -6.64 -0.66 15.42
C ALA A 176 -5.15 -0.28 15.32
N TYR A 177 -4.25 -1.04 15.97
CA TYR A 177 -2.80 -0.88 15.85
C TYR A 177 -2.13 -2.14 15.28
N LEU A 178 -0.97 -1.95 14.64
CA LEU A 178 -0.10 -3.05 14.23
C LEU A 178 0.74 -3.55 15.42
N PRO A 179 0.87 -4.87 15.62
CA PRO A 179 1.68 -5.40 16.70
C PRO A 179 3.16 -5.03 16.53
N ALA A 180 3.84 -4.73 17.63
CA ALA A 180 5.27 -4.40 17.64
C ALA A 180 5.98 -5.12 18.78
N SER A 181 7.27 -5.42 18.60
CA SER A 181 8.07 -6.14 19.59
C SER A 181 9.40 -5.45 19.88
N VAL A 182 9.91 -5.65 21.11
CA VAL A 182 11.22 -5.17 21.54
C VAL A 182 11.96 -6.25 22.33
N GLU A 183 13.27 -6.36 22.13
CA GLU A 183 14.14 -7.19 22.98
C GLU A 183 14.62 -6.37 24.18
N VAL A 184 14.48 -6.94 25.38
CA VAL A 184 14.87 -6.32 26.65
C VAL A 184 15.82 -7.26 27.39
N THR A 185 16.95 -6.72 27.83
CA THR A 185 17.89 -7.46 28.70
C THR A 185 17.64 -7.09 30.15
N VAL A 186 17.25 -8.06 30.96
CA VAL A 186 17.03 -7.91 32.40
C VAL A 186 18.28 -8.35 33.16
N THR A 187 18.74 -7.52 34.09
CA THR A 187 19.85 -7.83 35.01
C THR A 187 19.33 -8.24 36.38
N ALA A 188 20.14 -8.98 37.14
CA ALA A 188 19.77 -9.41 38.50
C ALA A 188 19.38 -8.22 39.39
N GLY A 189 18.17 -8.26 39.96
CA GLY A 189 17.62 -7.21 40.82
C GLY A 189 17.35 -5.86 40.14
N GLY A 190 17.58 -5.74 38.82
CA GLY A 190 17.46 -4.49 38.08
C GLY A 190 16.09 -4.31 37.40
N VAL A 191 15.76 -3.06 37.07
CA VAL A 191 14.59 -2.73 36.24
C VAL A 191 15.08 -2.26 34.88
N ALA A 192 14.87 -3.08 33.85
CA ALA A 192 15.16 -2.71 32.47
C ALA A 192 14.03 -1.84 31.91
N ASN A 193 14.37 -0.76 31.20
CA ASN A 193 13.38 0.14 30.58
C ASN A 193 13.45 -0.01 29.06
N ALA A 194 12.30 -0.09 28.40
CA ALA A 194 12.23 -0.11 26.94
C ALA A 194 10.93 0.53 26.43
N GLU A 195 10.95 1.01 25.19
CA GLU A 195 9.78 1.53 24.50
C GLU A 195 9.34 0.57 23.39
N ILE A 196 8.03 0.37 23.24
CA ILE A 196 7.43 -0.38 22.15
C ILE A 196 6.57 0.60 21.34
N PRO A 197 7.01 1.04 20.15
CA PRO A 197 6.23 1.94 19.32
C PRO A 197 5.14 1.15 18.58
N LEU A 198 3.87 1.39 18.90
CA LEU A 198 2.75 0.88 18.10
C LEU A 198 2.30 1.95 17.10
N ASP A 199 2.17 1.50 15.85
CA ASP A 199 1.61 2.31 14.78
C ASP A 199 0.12 1.98 14.59
N CYS A 200 -0.74 2.99 14.52
CA CYS A 200 -2.14 2.78 14.20
C CYS A 200 -2.26 2.39 12.72
N GLN A 201 -3.17 1.47 12.42
CA GLN A 201 -3.35 0.92 11.08
C GLN A 201 -3.56 2.01 10.02
N THR A 202 -4.23 3.10 10.39
CA THR A 202 -4.49 4.23 9.49
C THR A 202 -3.25 5.06 9.18
N HIS A 203 -2.33 5.24 10.13
CA HIS A 203 -1.08 5.96 9.89
C HIS A 203 -0.11 5.09 9.07
N ALA A 204 0.04 3.82 9.42
CA ALA A 204 0.82 2.86 8.65
C ALA A 204 0.33 2.75 7.19
N ALA A 205 -0.99 2.66 6.98
CA ALA A 205 -1.58 2.69 5.64
C ALA A 205 -1.31 4.03 4.92
N GLY A 206 -1.32 5.15 5.64
CA GLY A 206 -0.93 6.46 5.11
C GLY A 206 0.52 6.50 4.63
N GLU A 207 1.45 5.93 5.38
CA GLU A 207 2.85 5.81 4.97
C GLU A 207 3.04 4.88 3.76
N GLU A 208 2.32 3.74 3.75
CA GLU A 208 2.29 2.84 2.60
C GLU A 208 1.80 3.56 1.33
N ALA A 209 0.70 4.33 1.46
CA ALA A 209 0.17 5.16 0.38
C ALA A 209 1.22 6.15 -0.14
N ARG A 210 1.95 6.87 0.74
CA ARG A 210 3.01 7.78 0.28
C ARG A 210 4.12 7.07 -0.48
N LYS A 211 4.59 5.93 0.03
CA LYS A 211 5.63 5.12 -0.63
C LYS A 211 5.17 4.68 -2.01
N TRP A 212 3.92 4.22 -2.11
CA TRP A 212 3.30 3.87 -3.38
C TRP A 212 3.23 5.07 -4.34
N LEU A 213 2.75 6.22 -3.87
CA LEU A 213 2.60 7.44 -4.68
C LEU A 213 3.93 7.97 -5.22
N ALA A 214 5.04 7.74 -4.50
CA ALA A 214 6.38 8.07 -4.98
C ALA A 214 6.81 7.28 -6.25
N THR A 215 6.13 6.18 -6.58
CA THR A 215 6.46 5.33 -7.76
C THR A 215 5.67 5.68 -9.02
N VAL A 216 4.61 6.50 -8.91
CA VAL A 216 3.64 6.78 -9.99
C VAL A 216 4.25 7.56 -11.17
N GLY A 217 5.37 8.26 -10.97
CA GLY A 217 6.02 9.11 -11.99
C GLY A 217 6.75 8.38 -13.12
N THR A 218 6.75 7.05 -13.18
CA THR A 218 7.64 6.24 -14.04
C THR A 218 7.11 5.96 -15.45
N VAL A 219 5.84 6.29 -15.76
CA VAL A 219 5.22 6.00 -17.06
C VAL A 219 4.83 7.30 -17.76
N SER A 220 5.05 7.41 -19.08
CA SER A 220 4.61 8.57 -19.87
C SER A 220 3.08 8.68 -19.79
N PRO A 221 2.53 9.73 -19.13
CA PRO A 221 1.11 9.78 -18.83
C PRO A 221 0.28 10.30 -20.01
N ILE A 222 0.86 10.45 -21.20
CA ILE A 222 0.21 11.11 -22.35
C ILE A 222 0.36 10.26 -23.62
N THR A 223 -0.72 10.14 -24.39
CA THR A 223 -0.78 9.58 -25.75
C THR A 223 -1.37 10.62 -26.73
N SER A 224 -1.20 10.45 -28.04
CA SER A 224 -1.85 11.32 -29.04
C SER A 224 -3.18 10.73 -29.52
N ALA A 225 -4.05 11.57 -30.10
CA ALA A 225 -5.27 11.10 -30.75
C ALA A 225 -4.95 10.13 -31.89
N THR A 226 -3.93 10.41 -32.70
CA THR A 226 -3.46 9.52 -33.77
C THR A 226 -3.02 8.16 -33.23
N ALA A 227 -2.20 8.12 -32.18
CA ALA A 227 -1.72 6.86 -31.63
C ALA A 227 -2.84 6.03 -31.02
N LEU A 228 -3.85 6.66 -30.39
CA LEU A 228 -5.04 5.98 -29.93
C LEU A 228 -5.87 5.46 -31.11
N HIS A 229 -6.14 6.32 -32.09
CA HIS A 229 -6.91 5.97 -33.29
C HIS A 229 -6.29 4.78 -34.01
N ASP A 230 -5.00 4.83 -34.33
CA ASP A 230 -4.32 3.79 -35.08
C ASP A 230 -4.34 2.47 -34.32
N LYS A 231 -4.21 2.52 -32.99
CA LYS A 231 -4.29 1.34 -32.14
C LYS A 231 -5.69 0.70 -32.17
N LEU A 232 -6.75 1.49 -32.00
CA LEU A 232 -8.13 1.00 -32.05
C LEU A 232 -8.55 0.47 -33.45
N ASN A 233 -7.76 0.75 -34.49
CA ASN A 233 -8.05 0.40 -35.87
C ASN A 233 -6.96 -0.49 -36.50
N ASP A 234 -6.09 -1.11 -35.70
CA ASP A 234 -5.03 -2.00 -36.20
C ASP A 234 -5.52 -3.43 -36.52
N GLY A 235 -6.77 -3.74 -36.15
CA GLY A 235 -7.40 -5.04 -36.33
C GLY A 235 -7.15 -6.04 -35.19
N ASP A 236 -6.35 -5.69 -34.18
CA ASP A 236 -6.03 -6.49 -33.00
C ASP A 236 -6.72 -5.93 -31.73
N THR A 237 -7.99 -6.30 -31.58
CA THR A 237 -8.78 -5.92 -30.40
C THR A 237 -8.27 -6.48 -29.07
N SER A 238 -7.32 -7.42 -29.07
CA SER A 238 -6.79 -8.00 -27.83
C SER A 238 -5.87 -7.05 -27.06
N ASN A 239 -5.34 -6.04 -27.75
CA ASN A 239 -4.40 -5.07 -27.20
C ASN A 239 -5.03 -3.69 -26.92
N ASP A 240 -6.31 -3.53 -27.28
CA ASP A 240 -7.03 -2.26 -27.23
C ASP A 240 -7.18 -1.75 -25.79
N PRO A 241 -6.88 -0.47 -25.54
CA PRO A 241 -7.17 0.13 -24.25
C PRO A 241 -8.68 0.32 -24.08
N LYS A 242 -9.19 0.20 -22.85
CA LYS A 242 -10.50 0.77 -22.54
C LYS A 242 -10.41 2.28 -22.61
N VAL A 243 -11.31 2.91 -23.38
CA VAL A 243 -11.34 4.36 -23.55
C VAL A 243 -12.32 4.98 -22.57
N LEU A 244 -11.89 5.99 -21.82
CA LEU A 244 -12.71 6.71 -20.86
C LEU A 244 -12.94 8.15 -21.31
N ASP A 245 -14.21 8.51 -21.52
CA ASP A 245 -14.61 9.90 -21.69
C ASP A 245 -14.98 10.48 -20.33
N VAL A 246 -14.15 11.39 -19.82
CA VAL A 246 -14.34 12.01 -18.51
C VAL A 246 -15.10 13.35 -18.53
N ARG A 247 -15.70 13.69 -19.67
CA ARG A 247 -16.61 14.84 -19.84
C ARG A 247 -17.97 14.57 -19.21
N ALA A 248 -18.80 15.62 -19.18
CA ALA A 248 -20.19 15.49 -18.78
C ALA A 248 -20.96 14.57 -19.74
N ALA A 249 -21.90 13.78 -19.21
CA ALA A 249 -22.73 12.85 -19.98
C ALA A 249 -23.47 13.53 -21.16
N ALA A 250 -23.87 14.80 -20.98
CA ALA A 250 -24.52 15.58 -22.04
C ALA A 250 -23.58 15.86 -23.23
N ASP A 251 -22.28 16.02 -23.00
CA ASP A 251 -21.30 16.25 -24.07
C ASP A 251 -20.81 14.95 -24.69
N TYR A 252 -20.68 13.89 -23.88
CA TYR A 252 -20.51 12.52 -24.39
C TYR A 252 -21.61 12.18 -25.40
N ALA A 253 -22.87 12.51 -25.07
CA ALA A 253 -24.01 12.17 -25.93
C ALA A 253 -23.99 12.85 -27.31
N LYS A 254 -23.40 14.04 -27.41
CA LYS A 254 -23.22 14.77 -28.67
C LYS A 254 -22.21 14.11 -29.59
N GLY A 255 -21.22 13.42 -29.03
CA GLY A 255 -20.22 12.68 -29.77
C GLY A 255 -19.05 12.26 -28.88
N HIS A 256 -18.55 11.04 -29.04
CA HIS A 256 -17.44 10.48 -28.28
C HIS A 256 -16.61 9.52 -29.12
N VAL A 257 -15.36 9.27 -28.70
CA VAL A 257 -14.51 8.22 -29.31
C VAL A 257 -15.26 6.88 -29.32
N PRO A 258 -15.29 6.14 -30.45
CA PRO A 258 -16.02 4.89 -30.53
C PRO A 258 -15.62 3.90 -29.43
N GLY A 259 -16.63 3.28 -28.79
CA GLY A 259 -16.42 2.32 -27.70
C GLY A 259 -16.02 2.95 -26.35
N ALA A 260 -15.94 4.28 -26.24
CA ALA A 260 -15.61 4.94 -24.99
C ALA A 260 -16.72 4.80 -23.94
N ILE A 261 -16.32 4.63 -22.68
CA ILE A 261 -17.19 4.60 -21.50
C ILE A 261 -17.24 6.00 -20.90
N ASN A 262 -18.44 6.53 -20.59
CA ASN A 262 -18.54 7.81 -19.91
C ASN A 262 -18.38 7.64 -18.40
N VAL A 263 -17.32 8.23 -17.85
CA VAL A 263 -17.09 8.29 -16.40
C VAL A 263 -16.62 9.69 -16.06
N GLY A 264 -17.50 10.52 -15.50
CA GLY A 264 -17.12 11.87 -15.11
C GLY A 264 -15.87 11.88 -14.22
N TYR A 265 -14.93 12.81 -14.45
CA TYR A 265 -13.60 12.78 -13.83
C TYR A 265 -13.60 12.73 -12.29
N LYS A 266 -14.69 13.17 -11.63
CA LYS A 266 -14.84 13.10 -10.16
C LYS A 266 -15.18 11.70 -9.65
N ALA A 267 -15.77 10.86 -10.51
CA ALA A 267 -16.23 9.51 -10.18
C ALA A 267 -15.17 8.43 -10.45
N VAL A 268 -13.99 8.79 -11.01
CA VAL A 268 -12.98 7.81 -11.44
C VAL A 268 -12.42 6.92 -10.32
N ALA A 269 -12.56 7.35 -9.07
CA ALA A 269 -12.15 6.61 -7.88
C ALA A 269 -13.34 5.96 -7.12
N ASP A 270 -14.57 6.10 -7.62
CA ASP A 270 -15.75 5.49 -7.00
C ASP A 270 -15.79 3.98 -7.27
N ASP A 271 -16.30 3.22 -6.28
CA ASP A 271 -16.29 1.75 -6.34
C ASP A 271 -17.04 1.19 -7.56
N ALA A 272 -18.12 1.85 -8.00
CA ALA A 272 -18.86 1.48 -9.19
C ALA A 272 -18.01 1.61 -10.47
N THR A 273 -17.23 2.68 -10.59
CA THR A 273 -16.28 2.84 -11.70
C THR A 273 -15.19 1.80 -11.63
N LEU A 274 -14.56 1.60 -10.47
CA LEU A 274 -13.47 0.64 -10.34
C LEU A 274 -13.92 -0.79 -10.67
N ALA A 275 -15.15 -1.16 -10.29
CA ALA A 275 -15.77 -2.42 -10.67
C ALA A 275 -15.93 -2.56 -12.20
N LEU A 276 -16.35 -1.49 -12.89
CA LEU A 276 -16.48 -1.45 -14.34
C LEU A 276 -15.13 -1.57 -15.06
N LEU A 277 -14.09 -0.94 -14.52
CA LEU A 277 -12.74 -1.00 -15.08
C LEU A 277 -12.10 -2.38 -14.89
N GLY A 278 -12.37 -3.05 -13.77
CA GLY A 278 -11.84 -4.37 -13.45
C GLY A 278 -10.43 -4.33 -12.86
N ASP A 279 -9.70 -5.43 -12.98
CA ASP A 279 -8.36 -5.62 -12.40
C ASP A 279 -7.34 -4.61 -12.99
N PRO A 280 -6.78 -3.70 -12.18
CA PRO A 280 -5.86 -2.66 -12.65
C PRO A 280 -4.58 -3.20 -13.28
N THR A 281 -4.17 -4.42 -12.95
CA THR A 281 -2.95 -5.04 -13.49
C THR A 281 -3.15 -5.62 -14.89
N LYS A 282 -4.41 -5.78 -15.32
CA LYS A 282 -4.78 -6.47 -16.58
C LYS A 282 -5.36 -5.54 -17.63
N VAL A 283 -5.68 -4.29 -17.28
CA VAL A 283 -6.31 -3.35 -18.20
C VAL A 283 -5.39 -2.17 -18.51
N LYS A 284 -5.35 -1.80 -19.79
CA LYS A 284 -4.79 -0.54 -20.25
C LYS A 284 -5.93 0.44 -20.46
N LEU A 285 -5.73 1.67 -20.03
CA LEU A 285 -6.74 2.72 -20.10
C LEU A 285 -6.20 3.89 -20.91
N VAL A 286 -7.06 4.48 -21.73
CA VAL A 286 -6.81 5.81 -22.30
C VAL A 286 -7.98 6.69 -21.96
N ASP A 287 -7.72 7.81 -21.29
CA ASP A 287 -8.76 8.74 -20.90
C ASP A 287 -8.66 10.05 -21.70
N TYR A 288 -9.78 10.73 -21.85
CA TYR A 288 -9.80 12.06 -22.44
C TYR A 288 -10.90 12.92 -21.85
N CYS A 289 -10.68 14.22 -21.91
CA CYS A 289 -11.70 15.21 -21.63
C CYS A 289 -11.84 16.17 -22.81
N TYR A 290 -12.29 17.39 -22.56
CA TYR A 290 -12.34 18.45 -23.57
C TYR A 290 -10.96 18.80 -24.15
N THR A 291 -9.98 19.10 -23.30
CA THR A 291 -8.65 19.64 -23.68
C THR A 291 -7.46 18.90 -23.07
N GLY A 292 -7.70 17.71 -22.50
CA GLY A 292 -6.68 16.91 -21.81
C GLY A 292 -6.36 17.31 -20.35
N HIS A 293 -6.82 18.47 -19.86
CA HIS A 293 -6.48 18.94 -18.51
C HIS A 293 -7.15 18.13 -17.39
N THR A 294 -8.48 18.07 -17.35
CA THR A 294 -9.20 17.24 -16.35
C THR A 294 -9.00 15.75 -16.59
N GLY A 295 -8.71 15.34 -17.83
CA GLY A 295 -8.30 13.98 -18.11
C GLY A 295 -6.94 13.63 -17.48
N GLY A 296 -5.97 14.57 -17.50
CA GLY A 296 -4.73 14.42 -16.75
C GLY A 296 -4.95 14.16 -15.25
N ILE A 297 -5.96 14.79 -14.64
CA ILE A 297 -6.35 14.51 -13.24
C ILE A 297 -6.91 13.09 -13.11
N ALA A 298 -7.82 12.68 -13.98
CA ALA A 298 -8.41 11.35 -13.97
C ALA A 298 -7.36 10.25 -14.16
N SER A 299 -6.51 10.37 -15.18
CA SER A 299 -5.35 9.52 -15.43
C SER A 299 -4.44 9.42 -14.21
N ALA A 300 -4.12 10.55 -13.56
CA ALA A 300 -3.29 10.53 -12.36
C ALA A 300 -3.92 9.69 -11.25
N VAL A 301 -5.21 9.90 -10.98
CA VAL A 301 -5.93 9.16 -9.93
C VAL A 301 -5.99 7.67 -10.25
N LEU A 302 -6.29 7.30 -11.48
CA LEU A 302 -6.31 5.89 -11.89
C LEU A 302 -4.92 5.26 -11.79
N ASN A 303 -3.86 5.96 -12.19
CA ASN A 303 -2.49 5.48 -12.04
C ASN A 303 -2.09 5.33 -10.56
N MET A 304 -2.48 6.27 -9.70
CA MET A 304 -2.33 6.14 -8.25
C MET A 304 -3.11 4.93 -7.70
N LEU A 305 -4.17 4.46 -8.35
CA LEU A 305 -4.93 3.27 -7.96
C LEU A 305 -4.40 1.95 -8.57
N GLY A 306 -3.29 2.03 -9.31
CA GLY A 306 -2.60 0.89 -9.91
C GLY A 306 -2.91 0.63 -11.38
N TYR A 307 -3.79 1.42 -12.02
CA TYR A 307 -4.07 1.27 -13.44
C TYR A 307 -2.91 1.78 -14.29
N SER A 308 -2.85 1.33 -15.54
CA SER A 308 -1.95 1.87 -16.56
C SER A 308 -2.77 2.75 -17.50
N THR A 309 -2.86 4.03 -17.16
CA THR A 309 -3.71 5.02 -17.83
C THR A 309 -2.86 6.09 -18.53
N GLN A 310 -3.18 6.36 -19.78
CA GLN A 310 -2.63 7.49 -20.52
C GLN A 310 -3.73 8.51 -20.83
N ASN A 311 -3.38 9.78 -20.72
CA ASN A 311 -4.25 10.88 -21.10
C ASN A 311 -4.08 11.23 -22.58
N MET A 312 -5.16 11.31 -23.33
CA MET A 312 -5.13 11.77 -24.72
C MET A 312 -4.82 13.27 -24.76
N LYS A 313 -3.65 13.61 -25.33
CA LYS A 313 -3.17 14.98 -25.48
C LYS A 313 -4.22 15.83 -26.19
N PHE A 314 -4.55 16.97 -25.58
CA PHE A 314 -5.60 17.88 -26.03
C PHE A 314 -7.03 17.33 -26.03
N GLY A 315 -7.28 16.11 -25.54
CA GLY A 315 -8.63 15.59 -25.37
C GLY A 315 -9.42 15.44 -26.68
N ILE A 316 -10.74 15.60 -26.63
CA ILE A 316 -11.61 15.39 -27.80
C ILE A 316 -11.34 16.42 -28.92
N VAL A 317 -10.80 17.61 -28.60
CA VAL A 317 -10.46 18.60 -29.63
C VAL A 317 -9.27 18.18 -30.50
N SER A 318 -8.49 17.16 -30.13
CA SER A 318 -7.52 16.55 -31.06
C SER A 318 -8.13 15.44 -31.91
N TRP A 319 -9.27 14.89 -31.52
CA TRP A 319 -9.93 13.77 -32.22
C TRP A 319 -10.78 14.23 -33.40
N THR A 320 -11.58 15.29 -33.21
CA THR A 320 -12.55 15.77 -34.21
C THR A 320 -12.62 17.30 -34.27
N ARG A 321 -12.78 17.87 -35.47
CA ARG A 321 -13.08 19.30 -35.67
C ARG A 321 -14.58 19.61 -35.62
N ASP A 322 -15.43 18.60 -35.46
CA ASP A 322 -16.87 18.80 -35.38
C ASP A 322 -17.24 19.73 -34.21
N ALA A 323 -17.86 20.86 -34.54
CA ALA A 323 -18.19 21.92 -33.59
C ALA A 323 -19.22 21.47 -32.53
N THR A 324 -20.07 20.50 -32.85
CA THR A 324 -21.09 19.97 -31.94
C THR A 324 -20.49 19.05 -30.88
N VAL A 325 -19.44 18.31 -31.25
CA VAL A 325 -18.73 17.36 -30.38
C VAL A 325 -17.68 18.05 -29.53
N ARG A 326 -16.88 18.93 -30.16
CA ARG A 326 -15.76 19.58 -29.50
C ARG A 326 -16.17 20.80 -28.66
N GLY A 327 -17.31 21.42 -28.98
CA GLY A 327 -17.83 22.62 -28.30
C GLY A 327 -17.05 23.90 -28.60
N THR A 328 -17.39 25.00 -27.92
CA THR A 328 -16.77 26.33 -28.07
C THR A 328 -15.56 26.48 -27.14
N ILE A 329 -14.48 25.74 -27.44
CA ILE A 329 -13.28 25.76 -26.62
C ILE A 329 -12.26 26.71 -27.24
N ALA A 330 -11.89 27.75 -26.48
CA ALA A 330 -10.78 28.63 -26.85
C ALA A 330 -9.48 27.82 -26.95
N THR A 331 -8.78 27.96 -28.07
CA THR A 331 -7.56 27.22 -28.35
C THR A 331 -6.34 27.96 -27.78
N PRO A 332 -5.24 27.27 -27.44
CA PRO A 332 -4.03 27.89 -26.89
C PRO A 332 -3.48 29.11 -27.64
N PRO A 333 -3.46 29.17 -28.99
CA PRO A 333 -3.05 30.37 -29.71
C PRO A 333 -3.78 31.64 -29.25
N ASP A 334 -5.08 31.56 -29.03
CA ASP A 334 -5.94 32.66 -28.58
C ASP A 334 -5.68 33.08 -27.12
N LEU A 335 -5.00 32.21 -26.36
CA LEU A 335 -4.78 32.34 -24.93
C LEU A 335 -3.31 32.62 -24.56
N THR A 336 -2.39 32.52 -25.52
CA THR A 336 -0.97 32.78 -25.31
C THR A 336 -0.73 34.24 -24.92
N LYS A 337 -0.12 34.44 -23.76
CA LYS A 337 0.32 35.75 -23.27
C LYS A 337 1.82 35.93 -23.53
N ASN A 338 2.34 37.12 -23.23
CA ASN A 338 3.77 37.39 -23.28
C ASN A 338 4.22 38.03 -21.96
N PHE A 339 3.92 37.37 -20.86
CA PHE A 339 4.29 37.83 -19.52
C PHE A 339 5.76 37.61 -19.24
N THR A 340 6.27 38.39 -18.28
CA THR A 340 7.67 38.35 -17.84
C THR A 340 8.07 36.96 -17.36
N VAL A 341 9.33 36.61 -17.58
CA VAL A 341 9.96 35.36 -17.12
C VAL A 341 11.24 35.67 -16.36
N GLU A 342 11.61 34.79 -15.43
CA GLU A 342 12.90 34.79 -14.74
C GLU A 342 13.80 33.67 -15.28
N THR A 343 15.12 33.82 -15.15
CA THR A 343 16.11 32.77 -15.46
C THR A 343 16.93 32.36 -14.24
N THR A 344 16.88 33.14 -13.16
CA THR A 344 17.57 32.83 -11.90
C THR A 344 16.85 31.72 -11.17
N ALA A 345 17.51 30.56 -11.04
CA ALA A 345 16.94 29.43 -10.33
C ALA A 345 16.64 29.75 -8.86
N ARG A 346 15.47 29.31 -8.39
CA ARG A 346 15.04 29.42 -6.99
C ARG A 346 14.98 28.06 -6.32
N THR A 347 15.21 28.03 -5.01
CA THR A 347 15.08 26.85 -4.15
C THR A 347 14.19 27.16 -2.95
N ALA A 348 13.57 26.12 -2.40
CA ALA A 348 12.82 26.20 -1.14
C ALA A 348 13.42 25.20 -0.13
N PRO A 349 13.49 25.56 1.16
CA PRO A 349 13.99 24.66 2.18
C PRO A 349 13.03 23.48 2.39
N ALA A 350 13.59 22.27 2.55
CA ALA A 350 12.83 21.05 2.79
C ALA A 350 12.46 20.87 4.28
N THR A 351 11.74 21.83 4.86
CA THR A 351 11.44 21.90 6.31
C THR A 351 9.97 21.72 6.66
N GLN A 352 9.09 21.53 5.67
CA GLN A 352 7.65 21.40 5.88
C GLN A 352 7.29 20.04 6.49
N THR A 353 6.28 20.03 7.35
CA THR A 353 5.65 18.79 7.80
C THR A 353 4.71 18.28 6.71
N LEU A 354 4.75 16.96 6.45
CA LEU A 354 3.94 16.36 5.41
C LEU A 354 2.47 16.26 5.86
N PRO A 355 1.48 16.49 4.98
CA PRO A 355 0.06 16.33 5.33
C PRO A 355 -0.24 14.90 5.77
N VAL A 356 -0.89 14.69 6.91
CA VAL A 356 -1.23 13.34 7.38
C VAL A 356 -2.34 12.73 6.52
N LEU A 357 -2.13 11.50 6.05
CA LEU A 357 -3.10 10.74 5.25
C LEU A 357 -3.73 9.64 6.10
N ALA A 358 -4.66 10.01 6.97
CA ALA A 358 -5.34 9.07 7.87
C ALA A 358 -6.84 9.06 7.57
N PHE A 359 -7.37 7.89 7.24
CA PHE A 359 -8.80 7.67 6.98
C PHE A 359 -9.27 6.48 7.83
N ALA A 360 -10.34 6.67 8.60
CA ALA A 360 -10.82 5.67 9.57
C ALA A 360 -11.12 4.31 8.93
N ASP A 361 -11.63 4.31 7.69
CA ASP A 361 -12.02 3.09 6.97
C ASP A 361 -10.90 2.46 6.15
N ALA A 362 -9.70 3.07 6.14
CA ALA A 362 -8.58 2.58 5.34
C ALA A 362 -7.78 1.51 6.08
N LYS A 363 -7.58 0.36 5.44
CA LYS A 363 -6.77 -0.75 5.98
C LYS A 363 -5.45 -0.94 5.24
N THR A 364 -5.37 -0.45 4.00
CA THR A 364 -4.21 -0.55 3.11
C THR A 364 -3.85 0.79 2.52
N GLY A 365 -2.62 0.95 2.05
CA GLY A 365 -2.21 2.15 1.31
C GLY A 365 -3.08 2.43 0.09
N ARG A 366 -3.58 1.40 -0.59
CA ARG A 366 -4.52 1.56 -1.71
C ARG A 366 -5.87 2.12 -1.26
N ASP A 367 -6.38 1.72 -0.09
CA ASP A 367 -7.62 2.29 0.47
C ASP A 367 -7.44 3.78 0.78
N VAL A 368 -6.29 4.14 1.38
CA VAL A 368 -5.94 5.54 1.65
C VAL A 368 -5.90 6.34 0.35
N VAL A 369 -5.20 5.85 -0.68
CA VAL A 369 -5.13 6.56 -1.98
C VAL A 369 -6.52 6.76 -2.58
N LYS A 370 -7.37 5.73 -2.55
CA LYS A 370 -8.75 5.81 -3.04
C LYS A 370 -9.56 6.86 -2.29
N LEU A 371 -9.55 6.81 -0.96
CA LEU A 371 -10.31 7.75 -0.14
C LEU A 371 -9.78 9.18 -0.24
N ALA A 372 -8.46 9.35 -0.27
CA ALA A 372 -7.81 10.65 -0.46
C ALA A 372 -8.11 11.24 -1.84
N ALA A 373 -8.05 10.43 -2.90
CA ALA A 373 -8.41 10.89 -4.25
C ALA A 373 -9.88 11.30 -4.32
N ARG A 374 -10.81 10.51 -3.74
CA ARG A 374 -12.24 10.88 -3.67
C ARG A 374 -12.45 12.16 -2.87
N ALA A 375 -11.78 12.33 -1.74
CA ALA A 375 -11.84 13.54 -0.93
C ALA A 375 -11.34 14.77 -1.71
N TYR A 376 -10.24 14.63 -2.44
CA TYR A 376 -9.72 15.68 -3.31
C TYR A 376 -10.68 16.02 -4.45
N LEU A 377 -11.12 15.04 -5.24
CA LEU A 377 -11.98 15.23 -6.42
C LEU A 377 -13.36 15.80 -6.08
N ASN A 378 -13.91 15.44 -4.92
CA ASN A 378 -15.23 15.86 -4.47
C ASN A 378 -15.21 17.09 -3.54
N ASN A 379 -14.04 17.70 -3.31
CA ASN A 379 -13.95 18.94 -2.57
C ASN A 379 -14.70 20.06 -3.33
N ALA A 380 -15.75 20.60 -2.74
CA ALA A 380 -16.57 21.66 -3.34
C ALA A 380 -15.79 22.96 -3.60
N ALA A 381 -14.72 23.21 -2.84
CA ALA A 381 -13.84 24.36 -3.02
C ALA A 381 -12.74 24.14 -4.08
N MET A 382 -12.61 22.92 -4.63
CA MET A 382 -11.58 22.59 -5.61
C MET A 382 -11.75 23.42 -6.90
N LYS A 383 -10.73 24.21 -7.23
CA LYS A 383 -10.58 24.90 -8.52
C LYS A 383 -9.40 24.29 -9.28
N PRO A 384 -9.59 23.31 -10.18
CA PRO A 384 -8.48 22.52 -10.72
C PRO A 384 -7.49 23.32 -11.56
N THR A 385 -7.89 24.50 -12.07
CA THR A 385 -7.03 25.33 -12.91
C THR A 385 -7.02 26.80 -12.50
N ILE A 386 -5.92 27.47 -12.81
CA ILE A 386 -5.75 28.94 -12.77
C ILE A 386 -5.39 29.44 -14.17
N ALA A 387 -5.96 30.56 -14.59
CA ALA A 387 -5.61 31.18 -15.87
C ALA A 387 -4.29 31.96 -15.75
N ALA A 388 -3.52 32.06 -16.85
CA ALA A 388 -2.26 32.81 -16.85
C ALA A 388 -2.46 34.28 -16.46
N GLN A 389 -3.54 34.91 -16.91
CA GLN A 389 -3.87 36.28 -16.52
C GLN A 389 -4.15 36.41 -15.02
N GLU A 390 -4.95 35.51 -14.45
CA GLU A 390 -5.27 35.51 -13.00
C GLU A 390 -3.99 35.36 -12.17
N LEU A 391 -3.10 34.43 -12.54
CA LEU A 391 -1.81 34.28 -11.86
C LEU A 391 -0.93 35.52 -12.03
N PHE A 392 -0.85 36.09 -13.23
CA PHE A 392 -0.07 37.31 -13.47
C PHE A 392 -0.59 38.48 -12.64
N ASP A 393 -1.91 38.69 -12.61
CA ASP A 393 -2.52 39.77 -11.85
C ASP A 393 -2.24 39.60 -10.35
N ASN A 394 -2.37 38.38 -9.81
CA ASN A 394 -2.03 38.09 -8.41
C ASN A 394 -0.57 38.45 -8.09
N LEU A 395 0.39 38.03 -8.94
CA LEU A 395 1.81 38.29 -8.71
C LEU A 395 2.21 39.77 -8.87
N ASN A 396 1.34 40.60 -9.45
CA ASN A 396 1.61 42.00 -9.76
C ASN A 396 0.62 42.97 -9.09
N ASP A 397 -0.17 42.50 -8.12
CA ASP A 397 -1.13 43.33 -7.38
C ASP A 397 -0.48 44.18 -6.26
N GLY A 398 0.82 43.96 -6.01
CA GLY A 398 1.60 44.64 -4.97
C GLY A 398 1.48 44.02 -3.58
N ASN A 399 0.81 42.87 -3.43
CA ASN A 399 0.59 42.17 -2.17
C ASN A 399 1.23 40.77 -2.16
N THR A 400 2.52 40.69 -1.82
CA THR A 400 3.22 39.39 -1.81
C THR A 400 2.73 38.38 -0.76
N SER A 401 1.80 38.74 0.12
CA SER A 401 1.26 37.82 1.13
C SER A 401 0.24 36.83 0.56
N ASN A 402 -0.36 37.12 -0.60
CA ASN A 402 -1.31 36.23 -1.28
C ASN A 402 -0.65 35.44 -2.42
N ASP A 403 0.63 35.69 -2.71
CA ASP A 403 1.37 35.01 -3.77
C ASP A 403 1.35 33.49 -3.57
N PRO A 404 0.96 32.71 -4.61
CA PRO A 404 0.98 31.27 -4.53
C PRO A 404 2.42 30.73 -4.51
N PHE A 405 2.58 29.52 -3.98
CA PHE A 405 3.80 28.76 -4.15
C PHE A 405 3.83 28.13 -5.56
N ILE A 406 4.74 28.56 -6.42
CA ILE A 406 4.74 28.17 -7.83
C ILE A 406 5.76 27.05 -8.09
N ILE A 407 5.31 25.97 -8.72
CA ILE A 407 6.13 24.79 -9.02
C ILE A 407 6.16 24.56 -10.54
N SER A 408 7.35 24.61 -11.13
CA SER A 408 7.59 24.12 -12.48
C SER A 408 7.96 22.65 -12.46
N VAL A 409 7.15 21.79 -13.10
CA VAL A 409 7.43 20.35 -13.25
C VAL A 409 8.12 20.00 -14.56
N ARG A 410 8.62 21.01 -15.28
CA ARG A 410 9.42 20.84 -16.50
C ARG A 410 10.81 20.31 -16.17
N LYS A 411 11.53 19.88 -17.20
CA LYS A 411 12.94 19.53 -17.08
C LYS A 411 13.77 20.73 -16.61
N PRO A 412 14.83 20.52 -15.81
CA PRO A 412 15.68 21.61 -15.30
C PRO A 412 16.24 22.51 -16.42
N GLU A 413 16.60 21.93 -17.56
CA GLU A 413 17.20 22.67 -18.68
C GLU A 413 16.21 23.65 -19.31
N ASP A 414 14.93 23.28 -19.40
CA ASP A 414 13.88 24.16 -19.93
C ASP A 414 13.41 25.20 -18.90
N TYR A 415 13.49 24.86 -17.61
CA TYR A 415 13.29 25.83 -16.53
C TYR A 415 14.37 26.91 -16.54
N ALA A 416 15.64 26.53 -16.76
CA ALA A 416 16.77 27.47 -16.79
C ALA A 416 16.71 28.46 -17.97
N LYS A 417 16.10 28.07 -19.10
CA LYS A 417 15.88 28.96 -20.26
C LYS A 417 14.90 30.11 -19.95
N GLY A 418 14.03 29.92 -18.97
CA GLY A 418 13.04 30.91 -18.54
C GLY A 418 11.88 30.24 -17.80
N HIS A 419 11.38 30.85 -16.74
CA HIS A 419 10.30 30.33 -15.91
C HIS A 419 9.43 31.46 -15.33
N ILE A 420 8.28 31.10 -14.77
CA ILE A 420 7.37 32.06 -14.14
C ILE A 420 8.09 32.67 -12.92
N PRO A 421 8.03 34.01 -12.73
CA PRO A 421 8.67 34.65 -11.59
C PRO A 421 8.29 34.00 -10.25
N GLY A 422 9.28 33.76 -9.39
CA GLY A 422 9.05 33.12 -8.09
C GLY A 422 8.96 31.58 -8.11
N ALA A 423 8.89 30.94 -9.29
CA ALA A 423 8.75 29.50 -9.38
C ALA A 423 10.02 28.74 -8.98
N ILE A 424 9.85 27.62 -8.28
CA ILE A 424 10.91 26.61 -8.07
C ILE A 424 10.76 25.47 -9.08
N ASN A 425 11.85 24.74 -9.36
CA ASN A 425 11.79 23.56 -10.22
C ASN A 425 11.75 22.27 -9.40
N ILE A 426 10.65 21.52 -9.53
CA ILE A 426 10.52 20.15 -9.04
C ILE A 426 10.04 19.30 -10.23
N PRO A 427 10.94 18.63 -10.97
CA PRO A 427 10.55 17.80 -12.11
C PRO A 427 9.46 16.79 -11.76
N TRP A 428 8.57 16.51 -12.73
CA TRP A 428 7.39 15.65 -12.53
C TRP A 428 7.72 14.30 -11.87
N ASP A 429 8.72 13.60 -12.39
CA ASP A 429 9.20 12.30 -11.89
C ASP A 429 9.74 12.36 -10.45
N LYS A 430 9.97 13.56 -9.93
CA LYS A 430 10.48 13.81 -8.58
C LYS A 430 9.44 14.44 -7.65
N THR A 431 8.25 14.79 -8.15
CA THR A 431 7.26 15.58 -7.39
C THR A 431 6.78 14.86 -6.14
N ALA A 432 6.55 13.55 -6.21
CA ALA A 432 6.07 12.74 -5.09
C ALA A 432 7.18 12.25 -4.14
N LEU A 433 8.45 12.61 -4.39
CA LEU A 433 9.55 12.25 -3.48
C LEU A 433 9.43 13.05 -2.18
N GLU A 434 9.60 12.37 -1.06
CA GLU A 434 9.42 12.96 0.28
C GLU A 434 10.24 14.24 0.49
N ALA A 435 11.51 14.24 0.04
CA ALA A 435 12.40 15.39 0.16
C ALA A 435 11.86 16.64 -0.57
N ASN A 436 11.16 16.45 -1.70
CA ASN A 436 10.56 17.55 -2.46
C ASN A 436 9.20 17.95 -1.88
N LEU A 437 8.40 17.00 -1.40
CA LEU A 437 7.15 17.30 -0.69
C LEU A 437 7.42 18.17 0.54
N LYS A 438 8.51 17.94 1.27
CA LYS A 438 8.95 18.78 2.40
C LYS A 438 9.32 20.22 2.02
N MET A 439 9.43 20.55 0.73
CA MET A 439 9.61 21.93 0.26
C MET A 439 8.28 22.67 0.04
N ILE A 440 7.18 21.92 -0.09
CA ILE A 440 5.88 22.45 -0.51
C ILE A 440 5.08 22.85 0.73
N PRO A 441 4.65 24.12 0.86
CA PRO A 441 3.85 24.56 2.00
C PRO A 441 2.43 23.97 1.96
N THR A 442 1.84 23.74 3.13
CA THR A 442 0.48 23.18 3.25
C THR A 442 -0.59 24.24 3.55
N ASP A 443 -0.18 25.47 3.86
CA ASP A 443 -1.03 26.56 4.37
C ASP A 443 -1.48 27.57 3.30
N ARG A 444 -0.78 27.66 2.16
CA ARG A 444 -1.05 28.62 1.07
C ARG A 444 -1.41 27.94 -0.25
N GLU A 445 -1.86 28.74 -1.23
CA GLU A 445 -2.16 28.24 -2.58
C GLU A 445 -0.88 27.76 -3.27
N ILE A 446 -0.98 26.66 -4.02
CA ILE A 446 0.10 26.10 -4.81
C ILE A 446 -0.33 26.12 -6.27
N VAL A 447 0.51 26.67 -7.14
CA VAL A 447 0.28 26.65 -8.59
C VAL A 447 1.34 25.81 -9.26
N VAL A 448 0.91 24.72 -9.90
CA VAL A 448 1.79 23.80 -10.62
C VAL A 448 1.66 24.03 -12.12
N TYR A 449 2.78 24.00 -12.84
CA TYR A 449 2.74 24.11 -14.30
C TYR A 449 3.81 23.27 -14.99
N CYS A 450 3.51 22.86 -16.22
CA CYS A 450 4.46 22.21 -17.12
C CYS A 450 4.55 22.99 -18.45
N TYR A 451 4.91 22.31 -19.54
CA TYR A 451 4.89 22.90 -20.89
C TYR A 451 3.46 23.28 -21.32
N THR A 452 2.55 22.31 -21.33
CA THR A 452 1.22 22.40 -21.94
C THR A 452 0.06 22.34 -20.94
N GLY A 453 0.34 22.33 -19.64
CA GLY A 453 -0.64 22.14 -18.57
C GLY A 453 -1.09 20.69 -18.33
N HIS A 454 -0.72 19.72 -19.17
CA HIS A 454 -1.17 18.32 -19.01
C HIS A 454 -0.46 17.61 -17.86
N THR A 455 0.87 17.50 -17.91
CA THR A 455 1.66 16.94 -16.79
C THR A 455 1.50 17.76 -15.50
N GLY A 456 1.27 19.07 -15.61
CA GLY A 456 0.94 19.92 -14.46
C GLY A 456 -0.38 19.51 -13.79
N ALA A 457 -1.38 19.10 -14.56
CA ALA A 457 -2.64 18.57 -14.03
C ALA A 457 -2.43 17.23 -13.31
N VAL A 458 -1.59 16.36 -13.86
CA VAL A 458 -1.21 15.09 -13.20
C VAL A 458 -0.52 15.36 -11.86
N ALA A 459 0.45 16.27 -11.84
CA ALA A 459 1.15 16.69 -10.63
C ALA A 459 0.23 17.32 -9.58
N THR A 460 -0.67 18.19 -10.02
CA THR A 460 -1.71 18.81 -9.18
C THR A 460 -2.58 17.75 -8.53
N ALA A 461 -2.99 16.71 -9.26
CA ALA A 461 -3.80 15.62 -8.72
C ALA A 461 -3.03 14.77 -7.70
N VAL A 462 -1.76 14.45 -7.97
CA VAL A 462 -0.92 13.73 -6.99
C VAL A 462 -0.75 14.53 -5.71
N LEU A 463 -0.44 15.83 -5.80
CA LEU A 463 -0.35 16.70 -4.62
C LEU A 463 -1.69 16.82 -3.89
N GLY A 464 -2.80 16.96 -4.62
CA GLY A 464 -4.14 17.01 -4.04
C GLY A 464 -4.47 15.76 -3.22
N THR A 465 -4.18 14.57 -3.77
CA THR A 465 -4.33 13.28 -3.08
C THR A 465 -3.35 13.13 -1.91
N LEU A 466 -2.17 13.74 -1.97
CA LEU A 466 -1.22 13.81 -0.86
C LEU A 466 -1.61 14.81 0.25
N GLY A 467 -2.77 15.46 0.15
CA GLY A 467 -3.30 16.37 1.18
C GLY A 467 -3.00 17.85 0.96
N TYR A 468 -2.43 18.23 -0.19
CA TYR A 468 -2.24 19.65 -0.54
C TYR A 468 -3.54 20.21 -1.14
N HIS A 469 -4.46 20.63 -0.28
CA HIS A 469 -5.84 20.94 -0.69
C HIS A 469 -6.03 22.24 -1.48
N LYS A 470 -5.03 23.14 -1.49
CA LYS A 470 -5.06 24.42 -2.23
C LYS A 470 -4.17 24.39 -3.48
N VAL A 471 -4.12 23.26 -4.18
CA VAL A 471 -3.30 23.08 -5.39
C VAL A 471 -4.11 23.29 -6.66
N ARG A 472 -3.56 24.06 -7.61
CA ARG A 472 -4.17 24.35 -8.92
C ARG A 472 -3.13 24.16 -10.03
N ASN A 473 -3.59 23.73 -11.19
CA ASN A 473 -2.76 23.66 -12.39
C ASN A 473 -2.85 24.95 -13.21
N LEU A 474 -1.73 25.48 -13.70
CA LEU A 474 -1.76 26.57 -14.68
C LEU A 474 -2.32 26.05 -16.01
N LYS A 475 -3.47 26.58 -16.40
CA LYS A 475 -4.14 26.19 -17.66
C LYS A 475 -3.21 26.46 -18.84
N TYR A 476 -2.97 25.44 -19.67
CA TYR A 476 -2.03 25.44 -20.79
C TYR A 476 -0.54 25.61 -20.45
N GLY A 477 -0.15 25.66 -19.17
CA GLY A 477 1.25 25.74 -18.75
C GLY A 477 2.02 26.93 -19.33
N MET A 478 3.31 26.74 -19.62
CA MET A 478 4.15 27.79 -20.24
C MET A 478 3.66 28.26 -21.61
N LEU A 479 2.94 27.42 -22.36
CA LEU A 479 2.33 27.85 -23.61
C LEU A 479 1.33 29.00 -23.41
N GLY A 480 0.61 29.01 -22.27
CA GLY A 480 -0.31 30.10 -21.94
C GLY A 480 0.39 31.35 -21.40
N TRP A 481 1.65 31.25 -20.97
CA TRP A 481 2.36 32.32 -20.26
C TRP A 481 3.17 33.24 -21.19
N THR A 482 3.95 32.66 -22.11
CA THR A 482 4.90 33.39 -22.96
C THR A 482 4.82 32.96 -24.42
N GLN A 483 5.18 33.87 -25.34
CA GLN A 483 5.31 33.56 -26.77
C GLN A 483 6.74 33.14 -27.16
N ASP A 484 7.71 33.26 -26.26
CA ASP A 484 9.10 32.87 -26.53
C ASP A 484 9.20 31.35 -26.76
N ALA A 485 9.59 30.94 -27.97
CA ALA A 485 9.72 29.55 -28.35
C ALA A 485 10.83 28.81 -27.57
N THR A 486 11.90 29.52 -27.20
CA THR A 486 13.03 28.98 -26.42
C THR A 486 12.57 28.62 -25.01
N VAL A 487 11.73 29.48 -24.42
CA VAL A 487 11.20 29.28 -23.07
C VAL A 487 10.08 28.24 -23.05
N ARG A 488 9.19 28.26 -24.05
CA ARG A 488 8.08 27.30 -24.16
C ARG A 488 8.55 25.87 -24.34
N ALA A 489 9.65 25.66 -25.09
CA ALA A 489 10.25 24.37 -25.43
C ALA A 489 9.32 23.35 -26.14
N GLN A 490 8.02 23.64 -26.28
CA GLN A 490 7.04 22.89 -27.05
C GLN A 490 6.21 23.83 -27.92
N ALA A 491 5.71 23.32 -29.04
CA ALA A 491 4.80 24.07 -29.89
C ALA A 491 3.42 24.23 -29.23
N PRO A 492 2.74 25.38 -29.42
CA PRO A 492 1.34 25.52 -29.04
C PRO A 492 0.47 24.59 -29.88
N TYR A 493 -0.71 24.26 -29.33
CA TYR A 493 -1.74 23.56 -30.10
C TYR A 493 -2.08 24.31 -31.39
N ASN A 494 -2.26 23.56 -32.46
CA ASN A 494 -2.68 24.07 -33.75
C ASN A 494 -3.73 23.13 -34.36
N ASP A 495 -4.94 23.65 -34.62
CA ASP A 495 -6.08 22.91 -35.22
C ASP A 495 -5.69 22.17 -36.52
N ALA A 496 -4.74 22.70 -37.30
CA ALA A 496 -4.31 22.09 -38.55
C ALA A 496 -3.48 20.81 -38.32
N SER A 497 -2.62 20.78 -37.30
CA SER A 497 -1.69 19.67 -37.05
C SER A 497 -2.13 18.74 -35.92
N ASP A 498 -2.83 19.26 -34.92
CA ASP A 498 -3.17 18.54 -33.69
C ASP A 498 -4.63 18.06 -33.65
N SER A 499 -5.52 18.59 -34.51
CA SER A 499 -6.90 18.11 -34.64
C SER A 499 -7.06 17.23 -35.88
N HIS A 500 -7.92 16.23 -35.75
CA HIS A 500 -8.28 15.32 -36.83
C HIS A 500 -9.80 15.36 -37.07
N ASP A 501 -10.26 14.53 -38.00
CA ASP A 501 -11.68 14.26 -38.25
C ASP A 501 -11.91 12.74 -38.19
N PHE A 502 -11.40 12.13 -37.11
CA PHE A 502 -11.62 10.71 -36.85
C PHE A 502 -13.09 10.44 -36.53
N ALA A 503 -13.54 9.21 -36.83
CA ALA A 503 -14.91 8.80 -36.58
C ALA A 503 -15.26 8.91 -35.09
N PHE A 504 -16.51 9.30 -34.81
CA PHE A 504 -17.06 9.38 -33.46
C PHE A 504 -18.46 8.75 -33.42
N THR A 505 -18.89 8.35 -32.23
CA THR A 505 -20.22 7.78 -31.96
C THR A 505 -21.06 8.79 -31.19
N THR A 506 -22.37 8.82 -31.42
CA THR A 506 -23.35 9.64 -30.68
C THR A 506 -24.28 8.75 -29.86
N GLY A 507 -24.86 9.26 -28.78
CA GLY A 507 -25.84 8.53 -27.97
C GLY A 507 -25.49 8.44 -26.50
N THR A 508 -26.37 7.81 -25.72
CA THR A 508 -26.24 7.76 -24.25
C THR A 508 -25.14 6.82 -23.81
N ALA A 509 -24.53 7.13 -22.66
CA ALA A 509 -23.49 6.31 -22.05
C ALA A 509 -24.00 4.88 -21.76
N PRO A 510 -23.21 3.83 -22.07
CA PRO A 510 -23.48 2.48 -21.61
C PRO A 510 -23.23 2.31 -20.10
#